data_AF-A0A1I7DR49-F1
#
_entry.id   AF-A0A1I7DR49-F1
#
_cell.length_a   1.000
_cell.length_b   1.000
_cell.length_c   1.000
_cell.angle_alpha   90.00
_cell.angle_beta   90.00
_cell.angle_gamma   90.00
#
_symmetry.space_group_name_H-M   'P 1'
#
loop_
_entity.id
_entity.type
_entity.pdbx_description
1 polymer ?
#
loop_
_entity_poly.entity_id
_entity_poly.type
_entity_poly.pdbx_seq_one_letter_code
_entity_poly.pdbx_strand_id
1 'polypeptide(L)' 'MGSLSIWHWAIVLVLIVLLFGRGRILAVMADMGGGIGVFRRELQQSAKAGKPAAPKDVSKAE' A
#
# COMPACT_ATOMS: atom_id res chain seq x y z
N MET A 1 16.32 0.05 -27.57
CA MET A 1 15.29 1.10 -27.39
C MET A 1 13.94 0.47 -27.72
N GLY A 2 13.24 -0.03 -26.70
CA GLY A 2 12.09 -0.95 -26.88
C GLY A 2 11.75 -1.71 -25.59
N SER A 3 12.65 -1.66 -24.61
CA SER A 3 12.49 -2.19 -23.25
C SER A 3 11.56 -1.37 -22.35
N LEU A 4 10.86 -0.35 -22.84
CA LEU A 4 9.99 0.52 -22.03
C LEU A 4 8.61 0.77 -22.68
N SER A 5 8.17 -0.09 -23.60
CA SER A 5 6.82 0.04 -24.15
C SER A 5 5.80 -0.46 -23.13
N ILE A 6 4.78 0.35 -22.86
CA ILE A 6 3.63 0.02 -21.99
C ILE A 6 3.00 -1.33 -22.40
N TRP A 7 3.11 -1.70 -23.67
CA TRP A 7 2.68 -2.99 -24.20
C TRP A 7 3.40 -4.20 -23.58
N HIS A 8 4.69 -4.08 -23.28
CA HIS A 8 5.44 -5.15 -22.62
C HIS A 8 4.89 -5.41 -21.22
N TRP A 9 4.71 -4.34 -20.43
CA TRP A 9 4.12 -4.43 -19.09
C TRP A 9 2.68 -4.96 -19.11
N ALA A 10 1.88 -4.61 -20.12
CA ALA A 10 0.54 -5.17 -20.28
C ALA A 10 0.57 -6.70 -20.49
N ILE A 11 1.45 -7.20 -21.37
CA ILE A 11 1.59 -8.65 -21.62
C ILE A 11 2.10 -9.39 -20.37
N VAL A 12 3.07 -8.81 -19.66
CA VAL A 12 3.63 -9.39 -18.43
C VAL A 12 2.57 -9.44 -17.32
N LEU A 13 1.78 -8.38 -17.15
CA LEU A 13 0.66 -8.37 -16.19
C LEU A 13 -0.38 -9.44 -16.50
N VAL A 14 -0.74 -9.61 -17.77
CA VAL A 14 -1.67 -10.66 -18.21
C VAL A 14 -1.12 -12.04 -17.87
N LEU A 15 0.16 -12.30 -18.15
CA LEU A 15 0.80 -13.58 -17.83
C LEU A 15 0.85 -13.85 -16.31
N ILE A 16 1.19 -12.84 -15.51
CA ILE A 16 1.20 -12.96 -14.05
C ILE A 16 -0.20 -13.29 -13.52
N VAL A 17 -1.23 -12.60 -14.02
CA VAL A 17 -2.62 -12.85 -13.64
C VAL A 17 -3.07 -14.25 -14.05
N LEU A 18 -2.62 -14.75 -15.20
CA LEU A 18 -2.97 -16.07 -15.69
C LEU A 18 -2.26 -17.20 -14.90
N LEU A 19 -0.99 -17.01 -14.52
CA LEU A 19 -0.21 -17.97 -13.73
C LEU A 19 -0.66 -18.04 -12.27
N PHE A 20 -0.87 -16.88 -11.63
CA PHE A 20 -1.26 -16.81 -10.23
C PHE A 20 -2.78 -16.95 -10.02
N GLY A 21 -3.57 -16.66 -11.07
CA GLY A 21 -5.02 -16.61 -11.01
C GLY A 21 -5.55 -15.34 -10.32
N ARG A 22 -6.75 -14.89 -10.71
CA ARG A 22 -7.39 -13.69 -10.15
C ARG A 22 -7.58 -13.73 -8.63
N GLY A 23 -7.78 -14.92 -8.06
CA GLY A 23 -8.08 -15.10 -6.63
C GLY A 23 -6.88 -14.83 -5.72
N ARG A 24 -5.67 -15.24 -6.12
CA ARG A 24 -4.45 -15.03 -5.34
C ARG A 24 -4.03 -13.57 -5.31
N ILE A 25 -4.15 -12.87 -6.43
CA ILE A 25 -3.80 -11.45 -6.53
C ILE A 25 -4.74 -10.60 -5.66
N LEU A 26 -6.04 -10.90 -5.68
CA LEU A 26 -7.03 -10.22 -4.83
C LEU A 26 -6.82 -10.51 -3.34
N ALA A 27 -6.49 -11.76 -2.97
CA ALA A 27 -6.19 -12.11 -1.58
C ALA A 27 -4.95 -11.37 -1.06
N VAL A 28 -3.84 -11.39 -1.83
CA VAL A 28 -2.61 -10.68 -1.46
C VAL A 28 -2.83 -9.17 -1.42
N MET A 29 -3.58 -8.61 -2.37
CA MET A 29 -3.97 -7.19 -2.35
C MET A 29 -4.88 -6.86 -1.17
N ALA A 30 -5.76 -7.77 -0.74
CA ALA A 30 -6.61 -7.57 0.44
C ALA A 30 -5.78 -7.59 1.73
N ASP A 31 -4.83 -8.53 1.86
CA ASP A 31 -3.90 -8.61 2.99
C ASP A 31 -3.00 -7.36 3.07
N MET A 32 -2.56 -6.83 1.93
CA MET A 32 -1.77 -5.59 1.86
C MET A 32 -2.63 -4.32 2.00
N GLY A 33 -3.91 -4.36 1.59
CA GLY A 33 -4.83 -3.23 1.59
C GLY A 33 -5.14 -2.69 2.99
N GLY A 34 -5.19 -3.58 3.99
CA GLY A 34 -5.37 -3.20 5.39
C GLY A 34 -4.24 -2.29 5.91
N GLY A 35 -2.98 -2.68 5.68
CA GLY A 35 -1.80 -1.92 6.12
C GLY A 35 -1.65 -0.56 5.43
N ILE A 36 -1.89 -0.50 4.11
CA ILE A 36 -1.83 0.75 3.34
C ILE A 36 -2.98 1.70 3.73
N GLY A 37 -4.16 1.17 4.08
CA GLY A 37 -5.29 1.97 4.55
C GLY A 37 -5.02 2.70 5.87
N VAL A 38 -4.37 2.03 6.83
CA VAL A 38 -3.90 2.65 8.08
C VAL A 38 -2.86 3.73 7.79
N PHE A 39 -1.85 3.42 6.96
CA PHE A 39 -0.83 4.39 6.58
C PHE A 39 -1.41 5.64 5.89
N ARG A 40 -2.39 5.47 5.00
CA ARG A 40 -3.07 6.59 4.33
C ARG A 40 -3.88 7.43 5.31
N ARG A 41 -4.53 6.80 6.31
CA ARG A 41 -5.25 7.49 7.39
C ARG A 41 -4.30 8.30 8.26
N GLU A 42 -3.18 7.72 8.68
CA GLU A 42 -2.15 8.41 9.48
C GLU A 42 -1.54 9.59 8.70
N LEU A 43 -1.25 9.41 7.41
CA LEU A 43 -0.76 10.50 6.56
C LEU A 43 -1.80 11.62 6.39
N GLN A 44 -3.08 11.29 6.19
CA GLN A 44 -4.13 12.31 6.09
C GLN A 44 -4.39 13.00 7.43
N GLN A 45 -4.26 12.29 8.55
CA GLN A 45 -4.39 12.85 9.88
C GLN A 45 -3.23 13.80 10.20
N SER A 46 -2.02 13.42 9.79
CA SER A 46 -0.81 14.26 9.87
C SER A 46 -0.85 15.45 8.89
N ALA A 47 -1.51 15.31 7.74
CA ALA A 47 -1.67 16.39 6.77
C ALA A 47 -2.80 17.38 7.16
N LYS A 48 -3.86 16.92 7.84
CA LYS A 48 -4.92 17.79 8.36
C LYS A 48 -4.57 18.44 9.69
N ALA A 49 -3.73 17.80 10.49
CA ALA A 49 -3.19 18.40 11.70
C ALA A 49 -1.79 18.93 11.40
N GLY A 50 -1.67 20.21 11.05
CA GLY A 50 -0.40 20.94 11.02
C GLY A 50 0.24 21.08 12.41
N LYS A 51 0.34 20.00 13.18
CA LYS A 51 0.88 19.96 14.52
C LYS A 51 1.63 18.64 14.70
N PRO A 52 2.94 18.67 14.99
CA PRO A 52 3.71 17.45 15.18
C PRO A 52 3.09 16.70 16.35
N ALA A 53 2.69 15.46 16.10
CA ALA A 53 2.28 14.53 17.15
C ALA A 53 3.53 14.21 17.97
N ALA A 54 3.83 15.07 18.95
CA ALA A 54 4.70 14.73 20.05
C ALA A 54 4.12 13.48 20.72
N PRO A 55 4.92 12.43 20.98
CA PRO A 55 4.50 11.27 21.73
C PRO A 55 3.99 11.74 23.09
N LYS A 56 2.69 11.66 23.31
CA LYS A 56 2.12 11.88 24.64
C LYS A 56 2.39 10.62 25.45
N ASP A 57 3.24 10.82 26.45
CA ASP A 57 3.17 10.15 27.75
C ASP A 57 3.33 8.63 27.74
N VAL A 58 4.59 8.18 27.81
CA VAL A 58 4.95 6.94 28.50
C VAL A 58 5.77 7.28 29.75
N SER A 59 5.39 8.33 30.48
CA SER A 59 6.04 8.75 31.74
C SER A 59 5.05 8.93 32.89
N LYS A 60 3.91 8.23 32.83
CA LYS A 60 2.90 8.16 33.89
C LYS A 60 2.47 6.71 34.16
N ALA A 61 3.45 5.86 34.44
CA ALA A 61 3.30 4.66 35.28
C ALA A 61 4.59 4.66 36.10
N GLU A 62 4.54 5.28 37.28
CA GLU A 62 4.64 4.56 38.56
C GLU A 62 5.98 3.84 38.74
#